data_AF-L9XK58-F1
#
_entry.id   AF-L9XK58-F1
#
_cell.length_a   1.000
_cell.length_b   1.000
_cell.length_c   1.000
_cell.angle_alpha   90.00
_cell.angle_beta   90.00
_cell.angle_gamma   90.00
#
_symmetry.space_group_name_H-M   'P 1'
#
loop_
_entity.id
_entity.type
_entity.pdbx_description
1 polymer ?
#
loop_
_entity_poly.entity_id
_entity_poly.type
_entity_poly.pdbx_seq_one_letter_code
_entity_poly.pdbx_strand_id
1 'polypeptide(L)'
;MCIRDRLTEEKIDAVVTRVEAGKDRAAENAVAHLEDGATLLTHDYSSTVLEAIERAVEAGKTFDVYVTEARPRYIGRKTTRALAGLEGVETTLITDSAHGIYLEDCDRVVVGMDCIVDETLYNRVGTFPIAATAAQLDVPVTVLGSASKIVSEGFVFENEFRPGSEVMPEPAEGFVVENPSYDATPVELLESVITDEGRQEF
;
A
#
# COMPACT_ATOMS: atom_id res chain seq x y z
N MET A 1 -16.29 27.85 -26.72
CA MET A 1 -16.12 26.46 -26.24
C MET A 1 -17.40 25.72 -26.56
N CYS A 2 -17.34 24.56 -27.24
CA CYS A 2 -18.55 23.87 -27.70
C CYS A 2 -19.27 23.22 -26.51
N ILE A 3 -20.60 23.12 -26.53
CA ILE A 3 -21.40 22.53 -25.41
C ILE A 3 -20.93 21.11 -25.06
N ARG A 4 -20.43 20.37 -26.06
CA ARG A 4 -19.85 19.03 -25.92
C ARG A 4 -18.54 19.03 -25.12
N ASP A 5 -17.72 20.06 -25.28
CA ASP A 5 -16.44 20.17 -24.58
C ASP A 5 -16.71 20.42 -23.07
N ARG A 6 -17.67 21.29 -22.76
CA ARG A 6 -18.08 21.59 -21.38
C ARG A 6 -18.68 20.38 -20.65
N LEU A 7 -19.55 19.61 -21.31
CA LEU A 7 -20.13 18.38 -20.71
C LEU A 7 -19.07 17.30 -20.48
N THR A 8 -18.01 17.29 -21.29
CA THR A 8 -16.89 16.34 -21.14
C THR A 8 -16.03 16.75 -19.94
N GLU A 9 -15.70 18.04 -19.82
CA GLU A 9 -14.99 18.61 -18.66
C GLU A 9 -15.73 18.35 -17.35
N GLU A 10 -17.04 18.65 -17.28
CA GLU A 10 -17.86 18.41 -16.07
C GLU A 10 -17.86 16.93 -15.64
N LYS A 11 -17.82 15.99 -16.61
CA LYS A 11 -17.76 14.56 -16.32
C LYS A 11 -16.37 14.13 -15.85
N ILE A 12 -15.31 14.68 -16.43
CA ILE A 12 -13.94 14.44 -15.98
C ILE A 12 -13.77 14.93 -14.55
N ASP A 13 -14.18 16.17 -14.26
CA ASP A 13 -14.09 16.76 -12.92
C ASP A 13 -14.87 15.94 -11.88
N ALA A 14 -16.07 15.46 -12.23
CA ALA A 14 -16.84 14.62 -11.34
C ALA A 14 -16.16 13.26 -11.04
N VAL A 15 -15.50 12.66 -12.04
CA VAL A 15 -14.76 11.41 -11.85
C VAL A 15 -13.50 11.63 -11.02
N VAL A 16 -12.74 12.69 -11.31
CA VAL A 16 -11.53 13.07 -10.55
C VAL A 16 -11.90 13.30 -9.09
N THR A 17 -12.90 14.15 -8.83
CA THR A 17 -13.39 14.45 -7.47
C THR A 17 -13.80 13.17 -6.74
N ARG A 18 -14.48 12.24 -7.41
CA ARG A 18 -14.89 10.96 -6.81
C ARG A 18 -13.68 10.10 -6.43
N VAL A 19 -12.68 10.01 -7.31
CA VAL A 19 -11.48 9.17 -7.08
C VAL A 19 -10.61 9.75 -5.96
N GLU A 20 -10.43 11.07 -5.94
CA GLU A 20 -9.69 11.75 -4.86
C GLU A 20 -10.41 11.57 -3.53
N ALA A 21 -11.72 11.88 -3.48
CA ALA A 21 -12.52 11.70 -2.27
C ALA A 21 -12.55 10.26 -1.74
N GLY A 22 -12.38 9.25 -2.61
CA GLY A 22 -12.31 7.84 -2.19
C GLY A 22 -11.02 7.51 -1.42
N LYS A 23 -9.88 8.09 -1.83
CA LYS A 23 -8.62 7.90 -1.08
C LYS A 23 -8.67 8.63 0.25
N ASP A 24 -9.14 9.87 0.22
CA ASP A 24 -9.23 10.74 1.38
C ASP A 24 -10.15 10.09 2.45
N ARG A 25 -11.32 9.59 2.07
CA ARG A 25 -12.23 8.93 3.03
C ARG A 25 -11.68 7.60 3.55
N ALA A 26 -10.98 6.83 2.72
CA ALA A 26 -10.33 5.61 3.18
C ALA A 26 -9.27 5.93 4.26
N ALA A 27 -8.48 6.98 4.06
CA ALA A 27 -7.51 7.45 5.05
C ALA A 27 -8.20 7.96 6.33
N GLU A 28 -9.32 8.70 6.21
CA GLU A 28 -10.13 9.13 7.35
C GLU A 28 -10.63 7.94 8.19
N ASN A 29 -11.23 6.95 7.53
CA ASN A 29 -11.77 5.76 8.17
C ASN A 29 -10.66 4.96 8.88
N ALA A 30 -9.45 4.93 8.31
CA ALA A 30 -8.31 4.22 8.88
C ALA A 30 -7.88 4.78 10.24
N VAL A 31 -8.06 6.08 10.51
CA VAL A 31 -7.62 6.73 11.76
C VAL A 31 -8.19 6.02 12.99
N ALA A 32 -9.43 5.55 12.95
CA ALA A 32 -10.06 4.85 14.07
C ALA A 32 -9.45 3.47 14.36
N HIS A 33 -8.71 2.90 13.41
CA HIS A 33 -8.14 1.55 13.47
C HIS A 33 -6.61 1.51 13.63
N LEU A 34 -5.96 2.69 13.61
CA LEU A 34 -4.55 2.83 13.98
C LEU A 34 -4.46 3.20 15.46
N GLU A 35 -3.96 2.30 16.31
CA GLU A 35 -3.87 2.55 17.75
C GLU A 35 -2.77 3.56 18.07
N ASP A 36 -2.96 4.37 19.13
CA ASP A 36 -1.93 5.31 19.58
C ASP A 36 -0.74 4.56 20.19
N GLY A 37 0.48 4.92 19.78
CA GLY A 37 1.72 4.27 20.20
C GLY A 37 1.99 2.94 19.49
N ALA A 38 1.26 2.63 18.41
CA ALA A 38 1.43 1.37 17.68
C ALA A 38 2.73 1.36 16.85
N THR A 39 3.37 0.19 16.80
CA THR A 39 4.47 -0.12 15.89
C THR A 39 3.91 -0.71 14.61
N LEU A 40 4.11 -0.02 13.49
CA LEU A 40 3.58 -0.37 12.18
C LEU A 40 4.71 -0.83 11.24
N LEU A 41 4.40 -1.77 10.35
CA LEU A 41 5.22 -2.04 9.16
C LEU A 41 4.46 -1.65 7.89
N THR A 42 5.12 -0.94 6.99
CA THR A 42 4.58 -0.62 5.66
C THR A 42 5.57 -0.95 4.54
N HIS A 43 5.04 -1.14 3.34
CA HIS A 43 5.78 -1.57 2.15
C HIS A 43 5.53 -0.64 0.98
N ASP A 44 6.60 -0.35 0.22
CA ASP A 44 6.58 0.55 -0.94
C ASP A 44 6.09 1.97 -0.60
N TYR A 45 5.34 2.61 -1.50
CA TYR A 45 4.76 3.94 -1.34
C TYR A 45 3.27 3.88 -1.64
N SER A 46 2.47 4.11 -0.61
CA SER A 46 1.03 4.31 -0.73
C SER A 46 0.67 5.69 -0.22
N SER A 47 0.08 6.51 -1.09
CA SER A 47 -0.42 7.83 -0.67
C SER A 47 -1.51 7.72 0.39
N THR A 48 -2.37 6.70 0.30
CA THR A 48 -3.46 6.48 1.26
C THR A 48 -2.93 6.06 2.63
N VAL A 49 -1.84 5.28 2.69
CA VAL A 49 -1.20 4.91 3.98
C VAL A 49 -0.51 6.11 4.60
N LEU A 50 0.24 6.89 3.81
CA LEU A 50 0.88 8.12 4.29
C LEU A 50 -0.16 9.09 4.87
N GLU A 51 -1.25 9.32 4.15
CA GLU A 51 -2.32 10.22 4.57
C GLU A 51 -3.08 9.70 5.81
N ALA A 52 -3.28 8.39 5.93
CA ALA A 52 -3.88 7.80 7.13
C ALA A 52 -3.00 8.02 8.38
N ILE A 53 -1.68 7.84 8.25
CA ILE A 53 -0.72 8.09 9.34
C ILE A 53 -0.66 9.59 9.66
N GLU A 54 -0.59 10.46 8.65
CA GLU A 54 -0.59 11.91 8.81
C GLU A 54 -1.83 12.40 9.59
N ARG A 55 -3.02 11.96 9.19
CA ARG A 55 -4.27 12.31 9.90
C ARG A 55 -4.36 11.73 11.30
N ALA A 56 -3.82 10.53 11.51
CA ALA A 56 -3.77 9.94 12.83
C ALA A 56 -2.85 10.74 13.78
N VAL A 57 -1.72 11.23 13.26
CA VAL A 57 -0.82 12.15 13.97
C VAL A 57 -1.50 13.49 14.26
N GLU A 58 -2.22 14.07 13.28
CA GLU A 58 -3.03 15.28 13.49
C GLU A 58 -4.10 15.08 14.58
N ALA A 59 -4.61 13.85 14.74
CA ALA A 59 -5.51 13.45 15.82
C ALA A 59 -4.79 13.19 17.16
N GLY A 60 -3.48 13.42 17.24
CA GLY A 60 -2.68 13.33 18.45
C GLY A 60 -2.06 11.95 18.71
N LYS A 61 -2.07 11.04 17.73
CA LYS A 61 -1.47 9.71 17.86
C LYS A 61 0.02 9.73 17.52
N THR A 62 0.76 8.78 18.08
CA THR A 62 2.18 8.55 17.81
C THR A 62 2.43 7.16 17.26
N PHE A 63 3.49 6.99 16.47
CA PHE A 63 3.80 5.72 15.80
C PHE A 63 5.30 5.46 15.71
N ASP A 64 5.68 4.20 15.84
CA ASP A 64 6.95 3.66 15.34
C ASP A 64 6.66 2.98 13.99
N VAL A 65 7.41 3.29 12.93
CA VAL A 65 7.12 2.78 11.58
C VAL A 65 8.35 2.18 10.91
N TYR A 66 8.31 0.88 10.69
CA TYR A 66 9.23 0.18 9.81
C TYR A 66 8.78 0.31 8.35
N VAL A 67 9.70 0.71 7.48
CA VAL A 67 9.46 0.88 6.05
C VAL A 67 10.47 0.03 5.29
N THR A 68 10.01 -0.94 4.50
CA THR A 68 10.89 -1.69 3.59
C THR A 68 11.33 -0.82 2.42
N GLU A 69 12.56 -0.94 1.95
CA GLU A 69 13.07 -0.06 0.89
C GLU A 69 12.41 -0.23 -0.49
N ALA A 70 11.80 -1.38 -0.78
CA ALA A 70 11.11 -1.75 -2.02
C ALA A 70 12.02 -1.75 -3.25
N ARG A 71 12.88 -2.77 -3.36
CA ARG A 71 13.66 -3.03 -4.58
C ARG A 71 12.73 -3.27 -5.79
N PRO A 72 13.21 -2.98 -7.02
CA PRO A 72 14.52 -2.41 -7.34
C PRO A 72 14.58 -0.88 -7.26
N ARG A 73 13.43 -0.18 -7.26
CA ARG A 73 13.35 1.28 -7.39
C ARG A 73 13.55 2.06 -6.09
N TYR A 74 13.62 1.36 -4.97
CA TYR A 74 13.84 1.94 -3.65
C TYR A 74 12.78 2.96 -3.25
N ILE A 75 11.54 2.73 -3.68
CA ILE A 75 10.45 3.71 -3.51
C ILE A 75 10.03 3.84 -2.05
N GLY A 76 10.24 2.80 -1.22
CA GLY A 76 10.07 2.89 0.23
C GLY A 76 10.94 3.96 0.88
N ARG A 77 12.09 4.32 0.29
CA ARG A 77 12.91 5.47 0.77
C ARG A 77 12.18 6.80 0.66
N LYS A 78 11.24 6.93 -0.27
CA LYS A 78 10.37 8.11 -0.39
C LYS A 78 9.36 8.12 0.76
N THR A 79 8.73 6.98 1.06
CA THR A 79 7.83 6.79 2.20
C THR A 79 8.53 7.11 3.51
N THR A 80 9.75 6.59 3.72
CA THR A 80 10.57 6.89 4.91
C THR A 80 10.79 8.38 5.09
N ARG A 81 11.16 9.11 4.04
CA ARG A 81 11.40 10.55 4.13
C ARG A 81 10.12 11.35 4.41
N ALA A 82 8.99 10.91 3.88
CA ALA A 82 7.71 11.56 4.14
C ALA A 82 7.31 11.39 5.61
N LEU A 83 7.37 10.16 6.13
CA LEU A 83 7.03 9.86 7.53
C LEU A 83 8.00 10.49 8.53
N ALA A 84 9.30 10.47 8.25
CA ALA A 84 10.31 11.12 9.10
C ALA A 84 10.15 12.66 9.19
N GLY A 85 9.32 13.26 8.33
CA GLY A 85 8.97 14.67 8.40
C GLY A 85 7.78 14.97 9.31
N LEU A 86 7.08 13.95 9.82
CA LEU A 86 5.92 14.09 10.69
C LEU A 86 6.36 14.07 12.16
N GLU A 87 6.00 15.11 12.92
CA GLU A 87 6.21 15.11 14.37
C GLU A 87 5.32 14.04 15.03
N GLY A 88 5.90 13.11 15.79
CA GLY A 88 5.17 11.99 16.40
C GLY A 88 5.30 10.65 15.67
N VAL A 89 6.11 10.60 14.60
CA VAL A 89 6.45 9.34 13.90
C VAL A 89 7.95 9.08 13.96
N GLU A 90 8.36 8.00 14.63
CA GLU A 90 9.73 7.48 14.50
C GLU A 90 9.78 6.48 13.34
N THR A 91 10.63 6.72 12.34
CA THR A 91 10.66 5.90 11.12
C THR A 91 11.98 5.17 10.94
N THR A 92 11.93 3.86 10.73
CA THR A 92 13.10 3.01 10.46
C THR A 92 13.01 2.40 9.05
N LEU A 93 14.00 2.68 8.20
CA LEU A 93 14.13 2.05 6.89
C LEU A 93 14.84 0.69 7.02
N ILE A 94 14.23 -0.36 6.48
CA ILE A 94 14.77 -1.72 6.47
C ILE A 94 14.89 -2.25 5.03
N THR A 95 15.78 -3.22 4.81
CA THR A 95 15.81 -3.98 3.54
C THR A 95 14.60 -4.89 3.45
N ASP A 96 14.11 -5.17 2.24
CA ASP A 96 12.90 -5.99 2.03
C ASP A 96 12.95 -7.33 2.78
N SER A 97 14.04 -8.09 2.65
CA SER A 97 14.20 -9.39 3.32
C SER A 97 14.34 -9.34 4.85
N ALA A 98 14.51 -8.16 5.43
CA ALA A 98 14.59 -8.01 6.89
C ALA A 98 13.21 -7.93 7.55
N HIS A 99 12.11 -7.87 6.79
CA HIS A 99 10.75 -7.75 7.34
C HIS A 99 10.47 -8.78 8.44
N GLY A 100 10.93 -10.02 8.30
CA GLY A 100 10.64 -11.10 9.26
C GLY A 100 11.33 -10.93 10.60
N ILE A 101 12.42 -10.16 10.67
CA ILE A 101 13.12 -9.85 11.93
C ILE A 101 12.33 -8.81 12.73
N TYR A 102 11.71 -7.85 12.04
CA TYR A 102 11.04 -6.70 12.67
C TYR A 102 9.53 -6.90 12.83
N LEU A 103 8.93 -7.84 12.11
CA LEU A 103 7.50 -8.13 12.23
C LEU A 103 7.11 -8.55 13.64
N GLU A 104 7.95 -9.28 14.37
CA GLU A 104 7.68 -9.67 15.77
C GLU A 104 7.53 -8.48 16.72
N ASP A 105 8.13 -7.34 16.38
CA ASP A 105 8.02 -6.09 17.14
C ASP A 105 6.83 -5.23 16.68
N CYS A 106 6.12 -5.62 15.61
CA CYS A 106 5.05 -4.82 15.02
C CYS A 106 3.68 -5.23 15.56
N ASP A 107 2.85 -4.23 15.87
CA ASP A 107 1.44 -4.43 16.23
C ASP A 107 0.57 -4.66 14.99
N ARG A 108 0.97 -4.13 13.82
CA ARG A 108 0.21 -4.24 12.57
C ARG A 108 1.04 -4.00 11.33
N VAL A 109 0.75 -4.74 10.26
CA VAL A 109 1.17 -4.38 8.90
C VAL A 109 0.10 -3.50 8.26
N VAL A 110 0.49 -2.35 7.71
CA VAL A 110 -0.41 -1.44 6.99
C VAL A 110 0.13 -1.17 5.59
N VAL A 111 -0.59 -1.64 4.56
CA VAL A 111 -0.19 -1.49 3.16
C VAL A 111 -1.30 -0.85 2.32
N GLY A 112 -0.91 -0.31 1.17
CA GLY A 112 -1.89 0.09 0.15
C GLY A 112 -2.40 -1.11 -0.66
N MET A 113 -3.13 -0.80 -1.72
CA MET A 113 -3.47 -1.76 -2.77
C MET A 113 -3.41 -1.12 -4.15
N ASP A 114 -3.07 -1.89 -5.16
CA ASP A 114 -3.34 -1.55 -6.56
C ASP A 114 -4.76 -1.94 -6.93
N CYS A 115 -5.15 -3.19 -6.65
CA CYS A 115 -6.54 -3.65 -6.69
C CYS A 115 -6.75 -4.94 -5.88
N ILE A 116 -8.01 -5.25 -5.59
CA ILE A 116 -8.43 -6.58 -5.12
C ILE A 116 -9.35 -7.14 -6.19
N VAL A 117 -9.05 -8.33 -6.68
CA VAL A 117 -9.85 -9.03 -7.69
C VAL A 117 -10.26 -10.37 -7.09
N ASP A 118 -11.56 -10.56 -6.92
CA ASP A 118 -12.13 -11.71 -6.21
C ASP A 118 -11.45 -11.90 -4.83
N GLU A 119 -10.73 -13.01 -4.61
CA GLU A 119 -10.04 -13.34 -3.35
C GLU A 119 -8.53 -13.02 -3.37
N THR A 120 -8.07 -12.17 -4.29
CA THR A 120 -6.65 -11.82 -4.45
C THR A 120 -6.41 -10.32 -4.38
N LEU A 121 -5.58 -9.90 -3.42
CA LEU A 121 -4.96 -8.58 -3.39
C LEU A 121 -3.78 -8.55 -4.36
N TYR A 122 -3.81 -7.61 -5.31
CA TYR A 122 -2.65 -7.23 -6.10
C TYR A 122 -2.07 -5.93 -5.56
N ASN A 123 -0.80 -5.97 -5.18
CA ASN A 123 -0.03 -4.83 -4.70
C ASN A 123 1.45 -5.00 -5.09
N ARG A 124 2.31 -4.02 -4.76
CA ARG A 124 3.75 -4.08 -5.05
C ARG A 124 4.37 -5.42 -4.64
N VAL A 125 5.21 -5.96 -5.51
CA VAL A 125 5.99 -7.18 -5.24
C VAL A 125 6.72 -7.09 -3.90
N GLY A 126 6.51 -8.08 -3.04
CA GLY A 126 6.95 -8.08 -1.65
C GLY A 126 5.81 -8.06 -0.65
N THR A 127 4.59 -7.70 -1.07
CA THR A 127 3.40 -7.71 -0.21
C THR A 127 3.02 -9.12 0.24
N PHE A 128 3.04 -10.09 -0.67
CA PHE A 128 2.70 -11.48 -0.35
C PHE A 128 3.62 -12.11 0.71
N PRO A 129 4.97 -12.09 0.57
CA PRO A 129 5.84 -12.64 1.59
C PRO A 129 5.74 -11.90 2.94
N ILE A 130 5.48 -10.59 2.94
CA ILE A 130 5.21 -9.84 4.18
C ILE A 130 3.94 -10.36 4.84
N ALA A 131 2.82 -10.45 4.10
CA ALA A 131 1.54 -10.92 4.63
C ALA A 131 1.60 -12.38 5.12
N ALA A 132 2.28 -13.25 4.37
CA ALA A 132 2.49 -14.64 4.76
C ALA A 132 3.34 -14.77 6.03
N THR A 133 4.38 -13.95 6.17
CA THR A 133 5.21 -13.94 7.39
C THR A 133 4.44 -13.36 8.58
N ALA A 134 3.68 -12.28 8.37
CA ALA A 134 2.84 -11.67 9.39
C ALA A 134 1.80 -12.66 9.93
N ALA A 135 1.14 -13.43 9.04
CA ALA A 135 0.21 -14.48 9.43
C ALA A 135 0.87 -15.60 10.27
N GLN A 136 2.14 -15.93 10.02
CA GLN A 136 2.88 -16.91 10.84
C GLN A 136 3.26 -16.37 12.23
N LEU A 137 3.33 -15.06 12.38
CA LEU A 137 3.72 -14.36 13.61
C LEU A 137 2.52 -13.76 14.36
N ASP A 138 1.29 -14.07 13.92
CA ASP A 138 0.05 -13.52 14.47
C ASP A 138 -0.03 -11.98 14.42
N VAL A 139 0.64 -11.35 13.44
CA VAL A 139 0.62 -9.90 13.21
C VAL A 139 -0.48 -9.59 12.19
N PRO A 140 -1.51 -8.79 12.54
CA PRO A 140 -2.61 -8.50 11.63
C PRO A 140 -2.15 -7.63 10.45
N VAL A 141 -2.71 -7.91 9.27
CA VAL A 141 -2.45 -7.14 8.04
C VAL A 141 -3.70 -6.34 7.65
N THR A 142 -3.55 -5.03 7.55
CA THR A 142 -4.59 -4.11 7.06
C THR A 142 -4.20 -3.48 5.74
N VAL A 143 -5.13 -3.53 4.79
CA VAL A 143 -5.01 -2.90 3.48
C VAL A 143 -5.85 -1.62 3.44
N LEU A 144 -5.26 -0.53 2.93
CA LEU A 144 -5.94 0.76 2.76
C LEU A 144 -6.09 1.12 1.28
N GLY A 145 -7.29 1.51 0.86
CA GLY A 145 -7.51 2.08 -0.47
C GLY A 145 -8.98 2.31 -0.83
N SER A 146 -9.23 3.01 -1.93
CA SER A 146 -10.59 3.26 -2.45
C SER A 146 -11.34 1.96 -2.76
N ALA A 147 -12.63 1.90 -2.41
CA ALA A 147 -13.51 0.77 -2.73
C ALA A 147 -13.60 0.53 -4.25
N SER A 148 -13.37 1.56 -5.07
CA SER A 148 -13.29 1.44 -6.54
C SER A 148 -12.16 0.53 -7.05
N LYS A 149 -11.22 0.14 -6.19
CA LYS A 149 -10.13 -0.79 -6.50
C LYS A 149 -10.50 -2.24 -6.19
N ILE A 150 -11.67 -2.48 -5.59
CA ILE A 150 -12.22 -3.81 -5.39
C ILE A 150 -13.08 -4.13 -6.62
N VAL A 151 -12.68 -5.16 -7.35
CA VAL A 151 -13.29 -5.54 -8.62
C VAL A 151 -13.74 -6.99 -8.52
N SER A 152 -14.99 -7.24 -8.90
CA SER A 152 -15.52 -8.60 -9.06
C SER A 152 -15.78 -8.89 -10.53
N GLU A 153 -15.67 -10.17 -10.90
CA GLU A 153 -16.09 -10.75 -12.18
C GLU A 153 -15.52 -10.10 -13.47
N GLY A 154 -14.78 -10.91 -14.24
CA GLY A 154 -14.40 -10.57 -15.62
C GLY A 154 -13.20 -9.63 -15.76
N PHE A 155 -12.59 -9.21 -14.65
CA PHE A 155 -11.28 -8.56 -14.66
C PHE A 155 -10.17 -9.60 -14.53
N VAL A 156 -9.18 -9.55 -15.43
CA VAL A 156 -7.98 -10.37 -15.38
C VAL A 156 -6.80 -9.45 -15.12
N PHE A 157 -6.14 -9.62 -13.98
CA PHE A 157 -4.95 -8.84 -13.67
C PHE A 157 -3.77 -9.31 -14.52
N GLU A 158 -3.19 -8.38 -15.29
CA GLU A 158 -1.96 -8.62 -16.03
C GLU A 158 -0.81 -7.89 -15.31
N ASN A 159 0.20 -8.64 -14.89
CA ASN A 159 1.34 -8.07 -14.20
C ASN A 159 2.23 -7.28 -15.18
N GLU A 160 2.77 -6.16 -14.72
CA GLU A 160 3.75 -5.39 -15.45
C GLU A 160 5.15 -6.00 -15.19
N PHE A 161 5.83 -6.43 -16.24
CA PHE A 161 7.23 -6.82 -16.19
C PHE A 161 8.11 -5.67 -16.67
N ARG A 162 8.86 -5.09 -15.75
CA ARG A 162 9.72 -3.93 -16.00
C ARG A 162 11.07 -4.35 -16.56
N PRO A 163 11.87 -3.41 -17.10
CA PRO A 163 13.21 -3.75 -17.59
C PRO A 163 14.09 -4.35 -16.50
N GLY A 164 14.77 -5.46 -16.81
CA GLY A 164 15.73 -6.09 -15.90
C GLY A 164 16.91 -5.19 -15.53
N SER A 165 17.17 -4.13 -16.31
CA SER A 165 18.19 -3.12 -16.00
C SER A 165 17.88 -2.30 -14.74
N GLU A 166 16.63 -2.25 -14.29
CA GLU A 166 16.30 -1.66 -12.98
C GLU A 166 16.85 -2.54 -11.83
N VAL A 167 16.88 -3.87 -12.01
CA VAL A 167 17.42 -4.81 -11.04
C VAL A 167 18.94 -4.89 -11.14
N MET A 168 19.45 -5.08 -12.36
CA MET A 168 20.88 -5.22 -12.70
C MET A 168 21.21 -4.35 -13.93
N PRO A 169 21.86 -3.18 -13.77
CA PRO A 169 22.07 -2.21 -14.85
C PRO A 169 22.70 -2.77 -16.13
N GLU A 170 23.63 -3.71 -15.98
CA GLU A 170 24.36 -4.36 -17.08
C GLU A 170 24.26 -5.89 -16.91
N PRO A 171 23.14 -6.53 -17.31
CA PRO A 171 22.96 -7.96 -17.13
C PRO A 171 23.96 -8.74 -17.99
N ALA A 172 24.59 -9.76 -17.41
CA ALA A 172 25.49 -10.64 -18.15
C ALA A 172 24.71 -11.61 -19.06
N GLU A 173 25.38 -12.10 -20.10
CA GLU A 173 24.80 -13.11 -20.99
C GLU A 173 24.62 -14.45 -20.25
N GLY A 174 23.61 -15.23 -20.68
CA GLY A 174 23.38 -16.60 -20.17
C GLY A 174 22.27 -16.72 -19.12
N PHE A 175 21.59 -15.64 -18.74
CA PHE A 175 20.40 -15.67 -17.91
C PHE A 175 19.42 -14.52 -18.24
N VAL A 176 18.18 -14.64 -17.76
CA VAL A 176 17.14 -13.62 -17.88
C VAL A 176 16.93 -12.96 -16.52
N VAL A 177 16.80 -11.63 -16.51
CA VAL A 177 16.44 -10.86 -15.32
C VAL A 177 14.97 -10.50 -15.41
N GLU A 178 14.14 -11.19 -14.63
CA GLU A 178 12.73 -10.88 -14.45
C GLU A 178 12.55 -9.78 -13.40
N ASN A 179 11.59 -8.89 -13.63
CA ASN A 179 11.31 -7.76 -12.74
C ASN A 179 9.78 -7.49 -12.70
N PRO A 180 9.01 -8.37 -12.05
CA PRO A 180 7.57 -8.16 -11.89
C PRO A 180 7.30 -6.97 -10.95
N SER A 181 6.33 -6.13 -11.32
CA SER A 181 5.94 -4.96 -10.53
C SER A 181 5.05 -5.31 -9.34
N TYR A 182 4.25 -6.37 -9.43
CA TYR A 182 3.21 -6.70 -8.45
C TYR A 182 3.30 -8.16 -8.03
N ASP A 183 2.75 -8.50 -6.87
CA ASP A 183 2.47 -9.88 -6.50
C ASP A 183 0.97 -10.10 -6.22
N ALA A 184 0.59 -11.37 -6.07
CA ALA A 184 -0.76 -11.82 -5.80
C ALA A 184 -0.79 -12.34 -4.35
N THR A 185 -1.46 -11.61 -3.47
CA THR A 185 -1.59 -11.92 -2.04
C THR A 185 -3.02 -12.43 -1.77
N PRO A 186 -3.22 -13.66 -1.31
CA PRO A 186 -4.54 -14.15 -0.93
C PRO A 186 -5.19 -13.28 0.16
N VAL A 187 -6.47 -12.94 0.00
CA VAL A 187 -7.17 -12.09 0.99
C VAL A 187 -7.33 -12.76 2.35
N GLU A 188 -7.25 -14.09 2.43
CA GLU A 188 -7.23 -14.86 3.69
C GLU A 188 -6.02 -14.56 4.59
N LEU A 189 -4.97 -13.93 4.05
CA LEU A 189 -3.81 -13.46 4.83
C LEU A 189 -4.03 -12.05 5.42
N LEU A 190 -5.15 -11.40 5.07
CA LEU A 190 -5.49 -10.07 5.53
C LEU A 190 -6.42 -10.20 6.73
N GLU A 191 -6.24 -9.34 7.72
CA GLU A 191 -7.24 -9.19 8.79
C GLU A 191 -8.34 -8.24 8.35
N SER A 192 -7.99 -7.15 7.66
CA SER A 192 -8.99 -6.20 7.16
C SER A 192 -8.58 -5.41 5.93
N VAL A 193 -9.59 -4.91 5.22
CA VAL A 193 -9.48 -3.89 4.19
C VAL A 193 -10.31 -2.68 4.62
N ILE A 194 -9.72 -1.49 4.61
CA ILE A 194 -10.39 -0.23 4.94
C ILE A 194 -10.48 0.62 3.68
N THR A 195 -11.71 0.97 3.32
CA THR A 195 -12.04 1.78 2.15
C THR A 195 -12.86 3.00 2.51
N ASP A 196 -13.25 3.79 1.51
CA ASP A 196 -14.20 4.88 1.69
C ASP A 196 -15.64 4.43 2.00
N GLU A 197 -15.93 3.13 1.88
CA GLU A 197 -17.22 2.53 2.25
C GLU A 197 -17.19 1.89 3.65
N GLY A 198 -16.01 1.83 4.29
CA GLY A 198 -15.83 1.33 5.65
C GLY A 198 -14.76 0.23 5.76
N ARG A 199 -14.77 -0.49 6.89
CA ARG A 199 -13.86 -1.60 7.17
C ARG A 199 -14.56 -2.94 6.90
N GLN A 200 -13.87 -3.80 6.18
CA GLN A 200 -14.22 -5.21 5.96
C GLN A 200 -13.16 -6.09 6.63
N GLU A 201 -13.59 -7.14 7.33
CA GLU A 201 -12.73 -8.15 7.98
C GLU A 201 -12.84 -9.50 7.25
N PHE A 202 -11.85 -10.37 7.42
CA PHE A 202 -11.79 -11.72 6.85
C PHE A 202 -11.68 -12.81 7.92
#